data_AF-A0AAE1DNG5-F1
#
_entry.id   AF-A0AAE1DNG5-F1
#
_cell.length_a   1.000
_cell.length_b   1.000
_cell.length_c   1.000
_cell.angle_alpha   90.00
_cell.angle_beta   90.00
_cell.angle_gamma   90.00
#
_symmetry.space_group_name_H-M   'P 1'
#
loop_
_entity.id
_entity.type
_entity.pdbx_description
1 polymer ?
#
loop_
_entity_poly.entity_id
_entity_poly.type
_entity_poly.pdbx_seq_one_letter_code
_entity_poly.pdbx_strand_id
1 'polypeptide(L)'
;MFKSRTRNCLWDLFPSLQQGVFLESEGILPKAQHTRVMERSTLRLAGVVLLLCVGLCASTNPGMKIRVTRNGINYMNRVAQGMLRERFQAVRFPDMSSSSGKTSFSATNIRVLSVSNPSSSISLRPDRNGLTWTLSNVGISLHANYRAVKRGWIRLSSSGSVSAFVSGASMSMTTGF
;
A
#
# COMPACT_ATOMS: atom_id res chain seq x y z
N MET A 1 8.62 -9.47 2.24
CA MET A 1 7.20 -9.89 2.09
C MET A 1 6.64 -10.16 3.48
N PHE A 2 6.14 -9.14 4.17
CA PHE A 2 5.65 -9.26 5.55
C PHE A 2 4.13 -9.48 5.49
N LYS A 3 3.70 -10.73 5.67
CA LYS A 3 2.28 -11.10 5.75
C LYS A 3 1.78 -10.74 7.14
N SER A 4 1.22 -9.53 7.29
CA SER A 4 0.46 -9.15 8.47
C SER A 4 -0.78 -10.04 8.55
N ARG A 5 -0.68 -11.12 9.34
CA ARG A 5 -1.83 -11.93 9.75
C ARG A 5 -2.40 -11.23 10.97
N THR A 6 -3.37 -10.35 10.75
CA THR A 6 -4.28 -9.85 11.79
C THR A 6 -4.92 -11.06 12.46
N ARG A 7 -4.40 -11.43 13.65
CA ARG A 7 -5.06 -12.39 14.52
C ARG A 7 -6.21 -11.65 15.18
N ASN A 8 -7.39 -11.83 14.61
CA ASN A 8 -8.64 -11.40 15.23
C ASN A 8 -8.82 -12.25 16.50
N CYS A 9 -8.56 -11.66 17.67
CA CYS A 9 -8.66 -12.32 18.98
C CYS A 9 -10.05 -12.91 19.28
N LEU A 10 -11.07 -12.56 18.48
CA LEU A 10 -12.42 -13.11 18.59
C LEU A 10 -12.49 -14.62 18.23
N TRP A 11 -11.54 -15.16 17.46
CA TRP A 11 -11.60 -16.54 16.96
C TRP A 11 -10.82 -17.57 17.81
N ASP A 12 -9.90 -17.11 18.66
CA ASP A 12 -9.06 -18.01 19.47
C ASP A 12 -9.72 -18.44 20.81
N LEU A 13 -10.93 -17.92 21.13
CA LEU A 13 -11.59 -18.11 22.43
C LEU A 13 -12.77 -19.10 22.42
N PHE A 14 -13.18 -19.67 21.28
CA PHE A 14 -14.33 -20.60 21.21
C PHE A 14 -14.12 -21.77 20.23
N PRO A 15 -13.34 -22.82 20.59
CA PRO A 15 -13.32 -24.07 19.81
C PRO A 15 -14.61 -24.90 19.98
N SER A 16 -15.50 -24.54 20.90
CA SER A 16 -16.68 -25.31 21.32
C SER A 16 -17.99 -25.01 20.58
N LEU A 17 -18.00 -24.09 19.60
CA LEU A 17 -19.20 -23.72 18.84
C LEU A 17 -19.36 -24.46 17.49
N GLN A 18 -18.63 -25.56 17.26
CA GLN A 18 -18.78 -26.40 16.05
C GLN A 18 -19.75 -27.59 16.22
N GLN A 19 -20.33 -27.82 17.41
CA GLN A 19 -21.26 -28.94 17.62
C GLN A 19 -22.49 -28.44 18.37
N GLY A 20 -23.50 -27.97 17.65
CA GLY A 20 -24.73 -27.51 18.30
C GLY A 20 -25.76 -26.88 17.39
N VAL A 21 -25.87 -27.35 16.15
CA VAL A 21 -27.03 -27.02 15.30
C VAL A 21 -27.51 -28.31 14.66
N PHE A 22 -28.33 -29.05 15.42
CA PHE A 22 -29.29 -29.99 14.85
C PHE A 22 -30.55 -29.92 15.72
N LEU A 23 -31.64 -29.42 15.13
CA LEU A 23 -32.98 -29.35 15.71
C LEU A 23 -33.67 -30.70 15.52
N GLU A 24 -34.43 -31.16 16.52
CA GLU A 24 -35.75 -31.83 16.40
C GLU A 24 -36.19 -32.17 17.86
N SER A 25 -37.01 -31.33 18.50
CA SER A 25 -38.48 -31.43 18.67
C SER A 25 -39.02 -32.66 19.42
N GLU A 26 -39.91 -32.35 20.36
CA GLU A 26 -40.85 -33.19 21.12
C GLU A 26 -40.34 -34.00 22.33
N GLY A 27 -40.87 -33.63 23.51
CA GLY A 27 -41.29 -34.63 24.50
C GLY A 27 -40.92 -34.40 25.96
N ILE A 28 -41.82 -33.72 26.68
CA ILE A 28 -42.22 -34.00 28.08
C ILE A 28 -41.42 -33.32 29.22
N LEU A 29 -42.06 -32.28 29.77
CA LEU A 29 -41.86 -31.70 31.11
C LEU A 29 -42.34 -32.69 32.21
N PRO A 30 -41.79 -32.66 33.44
CA PRO A 30 -42.38 -31.73 34.40
C PRO A 30 -41.43 -31.06 35.42
N LYS A 31 -41.82 -29.83 35.75
CA LYS A 31 -41.70 -29.11 37.03
C LYS A 31 -40.36 -29.10 37.75
N ALA A 32 -39.75 -27.91 37.77
CA ALA A 32 -39.15 -27.38 38.99
C ALA A 32 -39.28 -25.86 39.01
N GLN A 33 -40.22 -25.37 39.81
CA GLN A 33 -40.27 -23.97 40.21
C GLN A 33 -39.09 -23.70 41.14
N HIS A 34 -37.95 -23.22 40.62
CA HIS A 34 -36.95 -22.53 41.46
C HIS A 34 -35.89 -21.74 40.65
N THR A 35 -36.27 -21.07 39.56
CA THR A 35 -35.29 -20.38 38.69
C THR A 35 -35.82 -19.05 38.18
N ARG A 36 -36.14 -18.12 39.08
CA ARG A 36 -36.34 -16.70 38.69
C ARG A 36 -35.37 -15.72 39.35
N VAL A 37 -34.61 -16.17 40.35
CA VAL A 37 -33.69 -15.29 41.10
C VAL A 37 -32.26 -15.32 40.53
N MET A 38 -31.85 -16.40 39.85
CA MET A 38 -30.50 -16.57 39.31
C MET A 38 -30.21 -15.83 37.98
N GLU A 39 -31.23 -15.29 37.31
CA GLU A 39 -31.09 -14.64 36.00
C GLU A 39 -30.56 -13.19 36.11
N ARG A 40 -30.95 -12.46 37.18
CA ARG A 40 -30.51 -11.07 37.38
C ARG A 40 -29.07 -10.95 37.88
N SER A 41 -28.58 -11.94 38.63
CA SER A 41 -27.22 -11.95 39.18
C SER A 41 -26.18 -12.35 38.14
N THR A 42 -26.49 -13.34 37.31
CA THR A 42 -25.63 -13.77 36.18
C THR A 42 -25.53 -12.70 35.10
N LEU A 43 -26.63 -12.02 34.75
CA LEU A 43 -26.61 -10.88 33.81
C LEU A 43 -25.74 -9.72 34.32
N ARG A 44 -25.75 -9.44 35.63
CA ARG A 44 -24.90 -8.40 36.23
C ARG A 44 -23.42 -8.79 36.23
N LEU A 45 -23.11 -10.04 36.56
CA LEU A 45 -21.75 -10.56 36.51
C LEU A 45 -21.21 -10.57 35.09
N ALA A 46 -22.00 -11.02 34.11
CA ALA A 46 -21.63 -10.98 32.69
C ALA A 46 -21.38 -9.55 32.20
N GLY A 47 -22.22 -8.59 32.61
CA GLY A 47 -22.03 -7.17 32.31
C GLY A 47 -20.73 -6.61 32.89
N VAL A 48 -20.39 -6.94 34.13
CA VAL A 48 -19.13 -6.52 34.79
C VAL A 48 -17.91 -7.13 34.10
N VAL A 49 -17.97 -8.41 33.73
CA VAL A 49 -16.90 -9.08 32.98
C VAL A 49 -16.71 -8.44 31.62
N LEU A 50 -17.79 -8.13 30.90
CA LEU A 50 -17.72 -7.43 29.61
C LEU A 50 -17.08 -6.03 29.76
N LEU A 51 -17.45 -5.29 30.80
CA LEU A 51 -16.90 -3.95 31.09
C LEU A 51 -15.41 -4.00 31.43
N LEU A 52 -14.98 -5.02 32.19
CA LEU A 52 -13.56 -5.27 32.49
C LEU A 52 -12.77 -5.65 31.24
N CYS A 53 -13.32 -6.50 30.37
CA CYS A 53 -12.68 -6.86 29.10
C CYS A 53 -12.53 -5.66 28.16
N VAL A 54 -13.56 -4.81 28.04
CA VAL A 54 -13.48 -3.57 27.26
C VAL A 54 -12.45 -2.61 27.85
N GLY A 55 -12.39 -2.48 29.18
CA GLY A 55 -11.39 -1.67 29.88
C GLY A 55 -9.95 -2.15 29.69
N LEU A 56 -9.73 -3.47 29.67
CA LEU A 56 -8.42 -4.08 29.41
C LEU A 56 -7.99 -3.87 27.95
N CYS A 57 -8.91 -3.97 26.99
CA CYS A 57 -8.64 -3.69 25.58
C CYS A 57 -8.42 -2.20 25.27
N ALA A 58 -9.01 -1.31 26.07
CA ALA A 58 -8.84 0.14 25.94
C ALA A 58 -7.54 0.68 26.57
N SER A 59 -6.70 -0.19 27.16
CA SER A 59 -5.44 0.22 27.77
C SER A 59 -4.49 0.85 26.74
N THR A 60 -4.10 2.10 27.01
CA THR A 60 -3.21 2.94 26.18
C THR A 60 -1.75 2.51 26.21
N ASN A 61 -1.44 1.42 26.92
CA ASN A 61 -0.11 0.84 27.04
C ASN A 61 0.01 -0.36 26.10
N PRO A 62 0.53 -0.17 24.87
CA PRO A 62 0.73 -1.29 23.95
C PRO A 62 1.75 -2.26 24.54
N GLY A 63 1.49 -3.56 24.41
CA GLY A 63 2.40 -4.62 24.88
C GLY A 63 3.77 -4.61 24.19
N MET A 64 3.90 -3.96 23.02
CA MET A 64 5.17 -3.71 22.34
C MET A 64 5.16 -2.34 21.65
N LYS A 65 6.27 -1.59 21.77
CA LYS A 65 6.51 -0.32 21.07
C LYS A 65 7.72 -0.46 20.15
N ILE A 66 7.51 -0.34 18.84
CA ILE A 66 8.60 -0.30 17.86
C ILE A 66 8.94 1.16 17.59
N ARG A 67 10.20 1.54 17.83
CA ARG A 67 10.71 2.88 17.53
C ARG A 67 11.72 2.82 16.41
N VAL A 68 11.38 3.40 15.27
CA VAL A 68 12.34 3.59 14.17
C VAL A 68 13.19 4.82 14.46
N THR A 69 14.51 4.65 14.49
CA THR A 69 15.47 5.74 14.71
C THR A 69 15.82 6.42 13.40
N ARG A 70 16.42 7.62 13.46
CA ARG A 70 16.94 8.32 12.27
C ARG A 70 17.93 7.47 11.49
N ASN A 71 18.76 6.67 12.18
CA ASN A 71 19.70 5.75 11.53
C ASN A 71 18.97 4.66 10.73
N GLY A 72 17.88 4.11 11.28
CA GLY A 72 17.02 3.17 10.55
C GLY A 72 16.40 3.80 9.30
N ILE A 73 15.90 5.03 9.41
CA ILE A 73 15.36 5.79 8.27
C ILE A 73 16.43 6.02 7.20
N ASN A 74 17.63 6.44 7.60
CA ASN A 74 18.75 6.66 6.68
C ASN A 74 19.19 5.37 5.98
N TYR A 75 19.16 4.23 6.69
CA TYR A 75 19.45 2.93 6.09
C TYR A 75 18.39 2.55 5.05
N MET A 76 17.10 2.66 5.40
CA MET A 76 15.99 2.40 4.46
C MET A 76 16.09 3.30 3.23
N ASN A 77 16.46 4.56 3.41
CA ASN A 77 16.66 5.51 2.30
C ASN A 77 17.76 5.04 1.33
N ARG A 78 18.89 4.53 1.82
CA ARG A 78 19.96 3.96 0.97
C ARG A 78 19.49 2.73 0.20
N VAL A 79 18.75 1.85 0.86
CA VAL A 79 18.18 0.66 0.22
C VAL A 79 17.15 1.06 -0.85
N ALA A 80 16.29 2.04 -0.55
CA ALA A 80 15.31 2.57 -1.48
C ALA A 80 15.94 3.22 -2.72
N GLN A 81 17.03 3.97 -2.57
CA GLN A 81 17.79 4.52 -3.70
C GLN A 81 18.29 3.43 -4.66
N GLY A 82 18.88 2.37 -4.12
CA GLY A 82 19.35 1.23 -4.90
C GLY A 82 18.22 0.57 -5.69
N MET A 83 17.12 0.24 -5.00
CA MET A 83 15.93 -0.34 -5.65
C MET A 83 15.33 0.59 -6.70
N LEU A 84 15.29 1.89 -6.45
CA LEU A 84 14.73 2.86 -7.38
C LEU A 84 15.55 2.94 -8.67
N ARG A 85 16.89 2.88 -8.57
CA ARG A 85 17.79 2.84 -9.73
C ARG A 85 17.52 1.61 -10.60
N GLU A 86 17.43 0.43 -9.98
CA GLU A 86 17.14 -0.81 -10.69
C GLU A 86 15.76 -0.76 -11.36
N ARG A 87 14.75 -0.23 -10.65
CA ARG A 87 13.40 -0.08 -11.20
C ARG A 87 13.36 0.88 -12.38
N PHE A 88 14.00 2.04 -12.31
CA PHE A 88 14.05 2.97 -13.43
C PHE A 88 14.74 2.38 -14.66
N GLN A 89 15.80 1.58 -14.49
CA GLN A 89 16.46 0.88 -15.59
C GLN A 89 15.59 -0.24 -16.18
N ALA A 90 14.79 -0.91 -15.35
CA ALA A 90 13.91 -1.99 -15.77
C ALA A 90 12.60 -1.51 -16.41
N VAL A 91 12.18 -0.26 -16.18
CA VAL A 91 10.96 0.30 -16.77
C VAL A 91 11.11 0.37 -18.29
N ARG A 92 10.22 -0.33 -18.98
CA ARG A 92 10.00 -0.19 -20.42
C ARG A 92 8.78 0.68 -20.63
N PHE A 93 8.96 1.78 -21.36
CA PHE A 93 7.85 2.64 -21.75
C PHE A 93 7.11 1.98 -22.91
N PRO A 94 5.77 1.95 -22.89
CA PRO A 94 4.99 1.39 -23.99
C PRO A 94 5.15 2.26 -25.24
N ASP A 95 5.06 1.62 -26.40
CA ASP A 95 5.03 2.33 -27.67
C ASP A 95 3.79 3.23 -27.74
N MET A 96 3.98 4.48 -28.18
CA MET A 96 2.91 5.45 -28.29
C MET A 96 2.61 5.69 -29.76
N SER A 97 1.36 5.49 -30.15
CA SER A 97 0.90 5.85 -31.48
C SER A 97 -0.31 6.76 -31.37
N SER A 98 -0.33 7.82 -32.17
CA SER A 98 -1.44 8.75 -32.26
C SER A 98 -1.72 9.07 -33.72
N SER A 99 -3.00 9.19 -34.06
CA SER A 99 -3.42 9.56 -35.40
C SER A 99 -4.45 10.66 -35.29
N SER A 100 -4.12 11.81 -35.87
CA SER A 100 -4.99 12.99 -35.91
C SER A 100 -5.25 13.37 -37.36
N GLY A 101 -6.45 13.05 -37.83
CA GLY A 101 -6.91 13.32 -39.20
C GLY A 101 -6.00 12.69 -40.27
N LYS A 102 -5.28 13.54 -41.00
CA LYS A 102 -4.35 13.14 -42.08
C LYS A 102 -2.93 12.84 -41.59
N THR A 103 -2.63 13.02 -40.30
CA THR A 103 -1.28 12.85 -39.76
C THR A 103 -1.27 11.74 -38.72
N SER A 104 -0.42 10.74 -38.93
CA SER A 104 -0.18 9.66 -37.96
C SER A 104 1.26 9.74 -37.44
N PHE A 105 1.42 9.72 -36.12
CA PHE A 105 2.69 9.72 -35.42
C PHE A 105 2.82 8.44 -34.60
N SER A 106 4.00 7.83 -34.62
CA SER A 106 4.33 6.65 -33.84
C SER A 106 5.71 6.84 -33.23
N ALA A 107 5.81 6.73 -31.91
CA ALA A 107 7.05 6.60 -31.17
C ALA A 107 7.16 5.15 -30.69
N THR A 108 8.20 4.45 -31.14
CA THR A 108 8.45 3.05 -30.80
C THR A 108 9.82 2.87 -30.17
N ASN A 109 10.00 1.74 -29.49
CA ASN A 109 11.29 1.34 -28.95
C ASN A 109 11.87 2.34 -27.94
N ILE A 110 11.01 2.88 -27.08
CA ILE A 110 11.37 3.83 -26.03
C ILE A 110 12.15 3.07 -24.95
N ARG A 111 13.44 3.38 -24.79
CA ARG A 111 14.35 2.72 -23.84
C ARG A 111 15.06 3.72 -22.96
N VAL A 112 15.24 3.36 -21.70
CA VAL A 112 16.12 4.07 -20.78
C VAL A 112 17.55 3.68 -21.10
N LEU A 113 18.38 4.66 -21.50
CA LEU A 113 19.80 4.48 -21.76
C LEU A 113 20.61 4.52 -20.46
N SER A 114 20.32 5.51 -19.61
CA SER A 114 21.03 5.71 -18.35
C SER A 114 20.16 6.45 -17.34
N VAL A 115 20.45 6.21 -16.07
CA VAL A 115 19.82 6.87 -14.92
C VAL A 115 20.95 7.43 -14.08
N SER A 116 20.93 8.73 -13.79
CA SER A 116 21.89 9.36 -12.87
C SER A 116 21.64 8.89 -11.44
N ASN A 117 22.62 9.05 -10.55
CA ASN A 117 22.46 8.66 -9.15
C ASN A 117 21.64 9.73 -8.41
N PRO A 118 20.36 9.48 -8.09
CA PRO A 118 19.53 10.50 -7.47
C PRO A 118 19.91 10.65 -5.99
N SER A 119 19.83 11.88 -5.48
CA SER A 119 19.99 12.14 -4.05
C SER A 119 18.63 12.05 -3.39
N SER A 120 18.45 11.20 -2.38
CA SER A 120 17.20 11.15 -1.61
C SER A 120 17.43 11.42 -0.13
N SER A 121 16.42 12.00 0.52
CA SER A 121 16.41 12.31 1.94
C SER A 121 15.02 12.03 2.51
N ILE A 122 14.97 11.46 3.71
CA ILE A 122 13.72 11.28 4.45
C ILE A 122 13.80 12.12 5.72
N SER A 123 12.84 13.01 5.91
CA SER A 123 12.71 13.84 7.10
C SER A 123 11.40 13.57 7.83
N LEU A 124 11.48 13.60 9.16
CA LEU A 124 10.31 13.57 10.03
C LEU A 124 9.81 14.99 10.20
N ARG A 125 8.50 15.19 9.99
CA ARG A 125 7.79 16.45 10.16
C ARG A 125 6.91 16.37 11.41
N PRO A 126 7.47 16.65 12.60
CA PRO A 126 6.72 16.60 13.86
C PRO A 126 5.61 17.65 13.92
N ASP A 127 5.68 18.69 13.09
CA ASP A 127 4.67 19.74 12.96
C ASP A 127 3.37 19.26 12.29
N ARG A 128 3.42 18.18 11.50
CA ARG A 128 2.25 17.63 10.79
C ARG A 128 2.03 16.14 11.05
N ASN A 129 2.65 15.60 12.11
CA ASN A 129 2.69 14.16 12.38
C ASN A 129 2.94 13.37 11.09
N GLY A 130 4.03 13.70 10.37
CA GLY A 130 4.23 13.18 9.03
C GLY A 130 5.67 12.82 8.70
N LEU A 131 5.82 12.10 7.59
CA LEU A 131 7.08 11.73 6.98
C LEU A 131 7.16 12.38 5.60
N THR A 132 8.22 13.14 5.36
CA THR A 132 8.52 13.68 4.05
C THR A 132 9.68 12.92 3.43
N TRP A 133 9.47 12.42 2.21
CA TRP A 133 10.52 11.87 1.37
C TRP A 133 10.79 12.82 0.21
N THR A 134 12.05 13.21 0.04
CA THR A 134 12.50 14.11 -1.02
C THR A 134 13.53 13.39 -1.88
N LEU A 135 13.37 13.49 -3.19
CA LEU A 135 14.26 12.97 -4.21
C LEU A 135 14.70 14.14 -5.10
N SER A 136 16.00 14.28 -5.31
CA SER A 136 16.64 15.41 -5.99
C SER A 136 17.70 14.93 -6.97
N ASN A 137 18.01 15.76 -7.97
CA ASN A 137 19.03 15.47 -8.98
C ASN A 137 18.78 14.17 -9.76
N VAL A 138 17.50 13.88 -10.02
CA VAL A 138 17.12 12.75 -10.88
C VAL A 138 17.43 13.14 -12.32
N GLY A 139 18.13 12.26 -13.02
CA GLY A 139 18.46 12.40 -14.43
C GLY A 139 18.21 11.09 -15.16
N ILE A 140 17.54 11.17 -16.30
CA ILE A 140 17.14 10.01 -17.10
C ILE A 140 17.45 10.32 -18.55
N SER A 141 18.20 9.42 -19.20
CA SER A 141 18.45 9.45 -20.63
C SER A 141 17.55 8.44 -21.33
N LEU A 142 16.84 8.90 -22.34
CA LEU A 142 15.87 8.14 -23.11
C LEU A 142 16.26 8.13 -24.58
N HIS A 143 16.07 6.98 -25.22
CA HIS A 143 16.17 6.85 -26.66
C HIS A 143 14.84 6.33 -27.20
N ALA A 144 14.35 6.93 -28.29
CA ALA A 144 13.14 6.52 -28.96
C ALA A 144 13.32 6.58 -30.48
N ASN A 145 12.66 5.68 -31.19
CA ASN A 145 12.50 5.78 -32.63
C ASN A 145 11.16 6.43 -32.91
N TYR A 146 11.09 7.31 -33.90
CA TYR A 146 9.84 7.94 -34.30
C TYR A 146 9.58 7.75 -35.80
N ARG A 147 8.30 7.73 -36.14
CA ARG A 147 7.80 7.72 -37.52
C ARG A 147 6.59 8.64 -37.59
N ALA A 148 6.67 9.64 -38.45
CA ALA A 148 5.58 10.55 -38.77
C ALA A 148 5.15 10.34 -40.23
N VAL A 149 3.86 10.17 -40.47
CA VAL A 149 3.29 10.00 -41.80
C VAL A 149 2.16 10.99 -42.00
N LYS A 150 2.21 11.74 -43.10
CA LYS A 150 1.15 12.65 -43.54
C LYS A 150 0.51 12.08 -44.81
N ARG A 151 -0.80 11.86 -44.74
CA ARG A 151 -1.64 11.35 -45.83
C ARG A 151 -2.35 12.52 -46.51
N GLY A 152 -1.80 13.00 -47.63
CA GLY A 152 -2.42 13.98 -48.52
C GLY A 152 -2.50 13.46 -49.95
N TRP A 153 -2.48 14.36 -50.94
CA TRP A 153 -2.38 14.00 -52.37
C TRP A 153 -1.11 13.17 -52.68
N ILE A 154 -0.07 13.33 -51.85
CA ILE A 154 1.17 12.55 -51.87
C ILE A 154 1.39 12.03 -50.43
N ARG A 155 1.86 10.78 -50.29
CA ARG A 155 2.24 10.21 -48.98
C ARG A 155 3.66 10.64 -48.62
N LEU A 156 3.79 11.44 -47.57
CA LEU A 156 5.08 11.84 -46.99
C LEU A 156 5.27 11.10 -45.68
N SER A 157 6.36 10.34 -45.57
CA SER A 157 6.76 9.66 -44.34
C SER A 157 8.16 10.08 -43.95
N SER A 158 8.33 10.50 -42.71
CA SER A 158 9.63 10.74 -42.07
C SER A 158 9.81 9.77 -40.92
N SER A 159 11.01 9.22 -40.76
CA SER A 159 11.37 8.38 -39.63
C SER A 159 12.78 8.71 -39.18
N GLY A 160 13.02 8.60 -37.88
CA GLY A 160 14.33 8.84 -37.30
C GLY A 160 14.42 8.32 -35.88
N SER A 161 15.55 8.60 -35.24
CA SER A 161 15.75 8.38 -33.81
C SER A 161 15.88 9.71 -33.09
N VAL A 162 15.48 9.73 -31.83
CA VAL A 162 15.61 10.87 -30.95
C VAL A 162 16.12 10.40 -29.59
N SER A 163 17.12 11.10 -29.08
CA SER A 163 17.61 10.93 -27.72
C SER A 163 17.19 12.15 -26.91
N ALA A 164 16.56 11.92 -25.77
CA ALA A 164 16.16 12.96 -24.83
C ALA A 164 16.86 12.72 -23.51
N PHE A 165 17.38 13.79 -22.91
CA PHE A 165 17.98 13.74 -21.58
C PHE A 165 17.26 14.73 -20.68
N VAL A 166 16.79 14.23 -19.54
CA VAL A 166 16.20 15.03 -18.48
C VAL A 166 17.17 15.02 -17.31
N SER A 167 17.49 16.18 -16.74
CA SER A 167 18.35 16.32 -15.56
C SER A 167 17.77 17.30 -14.56
N GLY A 168 18.21 17.18 -13.30
CA GLY A 168 17.80 18.09 -12.23
C GLY A 168 16.35 17.92 -11.77
N ALA A 169 15.67 16.84 -12.16
CA ALA A 169 14.32 16.58 -11.69
C ALA A 169 14.32 16.33 -10.17
N SER A 170 13.31 16.86 -9.51
CA SER A 170 13.11 16.70 -8.06
C SER A 170 11.64 16.39 -7.76
N MET A 171 11.43 15.61 -6.72
CA MET A 171 10.13 15.17 -6.25
C MET A 171 10.12 15.20 -4.73
N SER A 172 9.02 15.65 -4.14
CA SER A 172 8.81 15.54 -2.70
C SER A 172 7.43 14.97 -2.43
N MET A 173 7.36 14.03 -1.50
CA MET A 173 6.14 13.38 -1.08
C MET A 173 6.05 13.45 0.43
N THR A 174 4.94 13.99 0.95
CA THR A 174 4.68 14.04 2.39
C THR A 174 3.48 13.18 2.71
N THR A 175 3.65 12.25 3.65
CA THR A 175 2.56 11.43 4.17
C THR A 175 2.34 11.78 5.63
N GLY A 176 1.08 12.01 6.03
CA GLY A 176 0.69 12.15 7.44
C GLY A 176 0.32 10.80 8.04
N PHE A 177 0.33 10.72 9.38
CA PHE A 177 -0.17 9.58 10.16
C PHE A 177 -1.00 10.06 11.35
#